data_AF-A0A2A4LI18-F1
#
_entry.id   AF-A0A2A4LI18-F1
#
_cell.length_a   1.000
_cell.length_b   1.000
_cell.length_c   1.000
_cell.angle_alpha   90.00
_cell.angle_beta   90.00
_cell.angle_gamma   90.00
#
_symmetry.space_group_name_H-M   'P 1'
#
loop_
_entity.id
_entity.type
_entity.pdbx_description
1 polymer ?
#
loop_
_entity_poly.entity_id
_entity_poly.type
_entity_poly.pdbx_seq_one_letter_code
_entity_poly.pdbx_strand_id
1 'polypeptide(L)'
;MGGQVSHFKNYAPEEHRHGYSRTRYNNEYNRCLGVLERQLEARDYLIGDYSIADMICWPWVLIAKAMEFSLDEFPRVADWRNRLKERPAVQRGVDLGKSSRRSASPTEEERKILFNQRAKRNLEN
;
A
#
# COMPACT_ATOMS: atom_id res chain seq x y z
N MET A 1 -0.48 -7.29 1.72
CA MET A 1 -1.47 -7.37 0.61
C MET A 1 -1.94 -6.03 0.06
N GLY A 2 -1.36 -4.88 0.45
CA GLY A 2 -1.79 -3.58 -0.08
C GLY A 2 -1.59 -3.44 -1.60
N GLY A 3 -0.59 -4.11 -2.17
CA GLY A 3 -0.33 -4.10 -3.61
C GLY A 3 -1.48 -4.69 -4.43
N GLN A 4 -2.04 -5.82 -3.99
CA GLN A 4 -3.17 -6.47 -4.66
C GLN A 4 -4.45 -5.64 -4.53
N VAL A 5 -4.73 -5.09 -3.35
CA VAL A 5 -5.83 -4.14 -3.14
C VAL A 5 -5.71 -2.94 -4.08
N SER A 6 -4.51 -2.32 -4.12
CA SER A 6 -4.22 -1.20 -5.01
C SER A 6 -4.37 -1.59 -6.49
N HIS A 7 -4.00 -2.82 -6.87
CA HIS A 7 -4.18 -3.30 -8.24
C HIS A 7 -5.66 -3.38 -8.62
N PHE A 8 -6.48 -4.08 -7.84
CA PHE A 8 -7.91 -4.18 -8.14
C PHE A 8 -8.62 -2.84 -8.10
N LYS A 9 -8.18 -1.91 -7.24
CA LYS A 9 -8.74 -0.57 -7.17
C LYS A 9 -8.35 0.32 -8.35
N ASN A 10 -7.05 0.39 -8.66
CA ASN A 10 -6.51 1.42 -9.55
C ASN A 10 -6.24 0.92 -10.98
N TYR A 11 -6.08 -0.39 -11.17
CA TYR A 11 -5.50 -0.95 -12.40
C TYR A 11 -6.24 -2.16 -12.99
N ALA A 12 -7.13 -2.83 -12.25
CA ALA A 12 -7.93 -3.89 -12.87
C ALA A 12 -8.88 -3.30 -13.93
N PRO A 13 -9.10 -4.00 -15.06
CA PRO A 13 -10.21 -3.74 -15.96
C PRO A 13 -11.55 -3.75 -15.20
N GLU A 14 -12.55 -3.04 -15.71
CA GLU A 14 -13.83 -2.82 -15.01
C GLU A 14 -14.53 -4.15 -14.67
N GLU A 15 -14.52 -5.08 -15.61
CA GLU A 15 -15.06 -6.44 -15.47
C GLU A 15 -14.36 -7.29 -14.40
N HIS A 16 -13.14 -6.90 -14.00
CA HIS A 16 -12.32 -7.60 -12.99
C HIS A 16 -12.16 -6.79 -11.70
N ARG A 17 -12.67 -5.55 -11.66
CA ARG A 17 -12.59 -4.68 -10.49
C ARG A 17 -13.42 -5.21 -9.33
N HIS A 18 -14.47 -5.99 -9.60
CA HIS A 18 -15.38 -6.54 -8.59
C HIS A 18 -15.27 -8.07 -8.51
N GLY A 19 -15.86 -8.64 -7.45
CA GLY A 19 -15.95 -10.09 -7.26
C GLY A 19 -14.93 -10.67 -6.28
N TYR A 20 -14.78 -11.99 -6.32
CA TYR A 20 -14.09 -12.79 -5.30
C TYR A 20 -12.67 -12.28 -5.00
N SER A 21 -11.87 -12.00 -6.03
CA SER A 21 -10.48 -11.58 -5.87
C SER A 21 -10.35 -10.26 -5.10
N ARG A 22 -11.15 -9.23 -5.45
CA ARG A 22 -11.14 -7.97 -4.71
C ARG A 22 -11.58 -8.17 -3.27
N THR A 23 -12.67 -8.91 -3.03
CA THR A 23 -13.15 -9.20 -1.67
C THR A 23 -12.09 -9.93 -0.84
N ARG A 24 -11.45 -10.96 -1.42
CA ARG A 24 -10.37 -11.71 -0.76
C ARG A 24 -9.23 -10.81 -0.34
N TYR A 25 -8.73 -9.96 -1.25
CA TYR A 25 -7.59 -9.09 -0.94
C TYR A 25 -7.95 -7.93 -0.01
N ASN A 26 -9.18 -7.43 -0.05
CA ASN A 26 -9.67 -6.46 0.92
C ASN A 26 -9.72 -7.06 2.33
N ASN A 27 -10.30 -8.26 2.47
CA ASN A 27 -10.36 -8.95 3.76
C ASN A 27 -8.97 -9.25 4.29
N GLU A 28 -8.03 -9.67 3.44
CA GLU A 28 -6.67 -9.96 3.87
C GLU A 28 -5.90 -8.69 4.24
N TYR A 29 -6.11 -7.55 3.55
CA TYR A 29 -5.53 -6.28 3.96
C TYR A 29 -6.08 -5.81 5.31
N ASN A 30 -7.39 -5.90 5.54
CA ASN A 30 -8.00 -5.63 6.85
C ASN A 30 -7.42 -6.55 7.94
N ARG A 31 -7.28 -7.86 7.66
CA ARG A 31 -6.61 -8.80 8.58
C ARG A 31 -5.17 -8.40 8.88
N CYS A 32 -4.40 -7.95 7.88
CA CYS A 32 -3.06 -7.43 8.10
C CYS A 32 -3.05 -6.21 9.03
N LEU A 33 -4.02 -5.28 8.90
CA LEU A 33 -4.17 -4.16 9.84
C LEU A 33 -4.44 -4.67 11.26
N GLY A 34 -5.28 -5.70 11.41
CA GLY A 34 -5.51 -6.35 12.71
C GLY A 34 -4.27 -7.02 13.31
N VAL A 35 -3.37 -7.57 12.48
CA VAL A 35 -2.07 -8.08 12.95
C VAL A 35 -1.18 -6.95 13.45
N LEU A 36 -1.10 -5.83 12.72
CA LEU A 36 -0.33 -4.67 13.14
C LEU A 36 -0.89 -4.05 14.44
N GLU A 37 -2.21 -3.96 14.57
CA GLU A 37 -2.90 -3.44 15.75
C GLU A 37 -2.55 -4.25 17.02
N ARG A 38 -2.46 -5.58 16.90
CA ARG A 38 -2.01 -6.44 18.00
C ARG A 38 -0.51 -6.29 18.25
N GLN A 39 0.29 -6.21 17.19
CA GLN A 39 1.74 -6.08 17.32
C GLN A 39 2.14 -4.77 18.02
N LEU A 40 1.38 -3.70 17.81
CA LEU A 40 1.59 -2.38 18.41
C LEU A 40 1.02 -2.26 19.84
N GLU A 41 0.53 -3.36 20.43
CA GLU A 41 0.13 -3.37 21.83
C GLU A 41 1.31 -3.03 22.74
N ALA A 42 1.18 -1.92 23.49
CA ALA A 42 2.22 -1.41 24.38
C ALA A 42 3.58 -1.15 23.69
N ARG A 43 3.59 -0.88 22.38
CA ARG A 43 4.82 -0.59 21.61
C ARG A 43 4.66 0.65 20.74
N ASP A 44 5.72 1.44 20.66
CA ASP A 44 5.79 2.59 19.75
C ASP A 44 6.14 2.19 18.31
N TYR A 45 6.84 1.06 18.13
CA TYR A 45 7.30 0.53 16.83
C TYR A 45 7.14 -0.99 16.76
N LEU A 46 7.21 -1.55 15.55
CA LEU A 46 6.82 -2.95 15.32
C LEU A 46 7.68 -3.97 16.06
N ILE A 47 8.98 -3.75 16.20
CA ILE A 47 9.92 -4.73 16.78
C ILE A 47 10.80 -4.15 17.88
N GLY A 48 10.25 -3.25 18.70
CA GLY A 48 10.98 -2.56 19.77
C GLY A 48 11.31 -1.14 19.34
N ASP A 49 12.57 -0.90 18.99
CA ASP A 49 12.98 0.38 18.43
C ASP A 49 12.58 0.52 16.95
N TYR A 50 12.56 1.76 16.46
CA TYR A 50 12.31 2.06 15.04
C TYR A 50 13.28 1.30 14.13
N SER A 51 12.73 0.58 13.16
CA SER A 51 13.50 -0.34 12.33
C SER A 51 13.07 -0.35 10.87
N ILE A 52 13.77 -1.14 10.06
CA ILE A 52 13.36 -1.42 8.67
C ILE A 52 11.97 -2.09 8.60
N ALA A 53 11.53 -2.81 9.64
CA ALA A 53 10.19 -3.37 9.67
C ALA A 53 9.12 -2.26 9.57
N ASP A 54 9.33 -1.16 10.30
CA ASP A 54 8.45 -0.01 10.23
C ASP A 54 8.51 0.66 8.85
N MET A 55 9.70 0.79 8.28
CA MET A 55 9.90 1.37 6.94
C MET A 55 9.19 0.58 5.84
N ILE A 56 9.15 -0.75 5.96
CA ILE A 56 8.50 -1.64 4.97
C ILE A 56 6.98 -1.60 5.12
N CYS A 57 6.47 -1.63 6.35
CA CYS A 57 5.04 -1.71 6.61
C CYS A 57 4.33 -0.36 6.49
N TRP A 58 4.95 0.72 6.96
CA TRP A 58 4.30 2.02 7.12
C TRP A 58 3.77 2.65 5.82
N PRO A 59 4.48 2.57 4.67
CA PRO A 59 3.97 3.13 3.42
C PRO A 59 2.62 2.54 2.99
N TRP A 60 2.34 1.28 3.32
CA TRP A 60 1.04 0.66 3.02
C TRP A 60 -0.09 1.23 3.88
N VAL A 61 0.18 1.50 5.16
CA VAL A 61 -0.79 2.12 6.08
C VAL A 61 -0.99 3.60 5.77
N LEU A 62 0.05 4.31 5.31
CA LEU A 62 -0.04 5.69 4.86
C LEU A 62 -1.13 5.88 3.79
N ILE A 63 -1.22 4.95 2.84
CA ILE A 63 -2.18 5.01 1.72
C ILE A 63 -3.50 4.29 1.98
N ALA A 64 -3.79 3.85 3.22
CA ALA A 64 -5.01 3.11 3.56
C ALA A 64 -6.29 3.87 3.12
N LYS A 65 -6.39 5.17 3.41
CA LYS A 65 -7.51 6.01 2.98
C LYS A 65 -7.63 6.08 1.46
N ALA A 66 -6.51 6.23 0.76
CA ALA A 66 -6.48 6.22 -0.71
C ALA A 66 -6.90 4.86 -1.28
N MET A 67 -6.84 3.78 -0.48
CA MET A 67 -7.34 2.45 -0.81
C MET A 67 -8.76 2.15 -0.29
N GLU A 68 -9.51 3.16 0.21
CA GLU A 68 -10.85 3.01 0.83
C GLU A 68 -10.88 2.25 2.17
N PHE A 69 -9.77 2.22 2.91
CA PHE A 69 -9.74 1.64 4.26
C PHE A 69 -9.74 2.74 5.31
N SER A 70 -10.71 2.68 6.23
CA SER A 70 -10.65 3.43 7.48
C SER A 70 -9.69 2.76 8.46
N LEU A 71 -9.11 3.55 9.36
CA LEU A 71 -8.31 3.07 10.48
C LEU A 71 -9.05 3.22 11.83
N ASP A 72 -10.35 3.56 11.81
CA ASP A 72 -11.11 3.80 13.06
C ASP A 72 -11.17 2.56 13.96
N GLU A 73 -11.16 1.36 13.37
CA GLU A 73 -11.10 0.07 14.07
C GLU A 73 -9.67 -0.31 14.52
N PHE A 74 -8.66 0.48 14.15
CA PHE A 74 -7.24 0.20 14.38
C PHE A 74 -6.51 1.42 14.99
N PRO A 75 -6.89 1.84 16.21
CA PRO A 75 -6.37 3.06 16.83
C PRO A 75 -4.85 3.04 17.03
N ARG A 76 -4.25 1.91 17.43
CA ARG A 76 -2.79 1.84 17.62
C ARG A 76 -2.06 1.95 16.29
N VAL A 77 -2.60 1.36 15.22
CA VAL A 77 -2.08 1.54 13.85
C VAL A 77 -2.21 3.00 13.41
N ALA A 78 -3.32 3.67 13.73
CA ALA A 78 -3.50 5.09 13.42
C ALA A 78 -2.48 5.97 14.15
N ASP A 79 -2.23 5.72 15.43
CA ASP A 79 -1.24 6.42 16.25
C ASP A 79 0.19 6.17 15.74
N TRP A 80 0.56 4.92 15.48
CA TRP A 80 1.84 4.56 14.88
C TRP A 80 2.03 5.23 13.51
N ARG A 81 0.99 5.26 12.67
CA ARG A 81 1.02 5.96 11.39
C ARG A 81 1.36 7.43 11.57
N ASN A 82 0.71 8.11 12.52
CA ASN A 82 0.89 9.53 12.78
C ASN A 82 2.29 9.82 13.36
N ARG A 83 2.73 9.04 14.36
CA ARG A 83 4.08 9.11 14.94
C ARG A 83 5.17 9.05 13.87
N LEU A 84 5.05 8.12 12.92
CA LEU A 84 6.03 7.98 11.85
C LEU A 84 5.95 9.11 10.82
N LYS A 85 4.75 9.63 10.54
CA LYS A 85 4.53 10.76 9.63
C LYS A 85 5.23 12.04 10.11
N GLU A 86 5.38 12.21 11.42
CA GLU A 86 6.03 13.38 12.03
C GLU A 86 7.56 13.35 11.91
N ARG A 87 8.16 12.20 11.56
CA ARG A 87 9.62 12.06 11.45
C ARG A 87 10.14 12.85 10.23
N PRO A 88 11.10 13.78 10.39
CA PRO A 88 11.62 14.57 9.27
C PRO A 88 12.18 13.74 8.10
N ALA A 89 12.83 12.61 8.39
CA ALA A 89 13.34 11.71 7.36
C ALA A 89 12.23 11.02 6.56
N VAL A 90 11.12 10.67 7.22
CA VAL A 90 9.95 10.08 6.55
C VAL A 90 9.29 11.11 5.64
N GLN A 91 9.13 12.35 6.11
CA GLN A 91 8.59 13.44 5.29
C GLN A 91 9.43 13.68 4.04
N ARG A 92 10.77 13.77 4.18
CA ARG A 92 11.67 13.88 3.03
C ARG A 92 11.53 12.71 2.05
N GLY A 93 11.40 11.48 2.56
CA GLY A 93 11.17 10.30 1.72
C GLY A 93 9.82 10.33 1.00
N VAL A 94 8.77 10.81 1.67
CA VAL A 94 7.42 10.98 1.09
C VAL A 94 7.38 12.12 0.08
N ASP A 95 8.19 13.17 0.22
CA ASP A 95 8.23 14.26 -0.76
C ASP A 95 9.20 13.99 -1.92
N LEU A 96 10.07 12.99 -1.79
CA LEU A 96 10.97 12.58 -2.86
C LEU A 96 10.20 12.17 -4.12
N GLY A 97 10.57 12.77 -5.25
CA GLY A 97 9.94 12.50 -6.55
C GLY A 97 8.49 12.97 -6.67
N LYS A 98 8.00 13.83 -5.76
CA LYS A 98 6.61 14.32 -5.78
C LYS A 98 6.22 14.99 -7.11
N SER A 99 7.14 15.72 -7.74
CA SER A 99 6.94 16.33 -9.07
C SER A 99 6.90 15.30 -10.21
N SER A 100 7.46 14.12 -10.02
CA SER A 100 7.50 13.02 -11.00
C SER A 100 6.37 12.01 -10.82
N ARG A 101 5.49 12.19 -9.83
CA ARG A 101 4.35 11.29 -9.61
C ARG A 101 3.33 11.45 -10.72
N ARG A 102 2.81 10.32 -11.22
CA ARG A 102 1.70 10.33 -12.18
C ARG A 102 0.46 10.96 -11.55
N SER A 103 -0.23 11.79 -12.31
CA SER A 103 -1.50 12.42 -11.93
C SER A 103 -2.73 11.68 -12.48
N ALA A 104 -2.54 10.80 -13.47
CA ALA A 104 -3.61 10.08 -14.14
C ALA A 104 -3.36 8.56 -14.15
N SER A 105 -4.44 7.81 -14.41
CA SER A 105 -4.38 6.37 -14.67
C SER A 105 -3.54 6.08 -15.93
N PRO A 106 -2.84 4.92 -15.99
CA PRO A 106 -2.07 4.55 -17.17
C PRO A 106 -2.96 4.45 -18.41
N THR A 107 -2.46 4.97 -19.54
CA THR A 107 -3.01 4.77 -20.89
C THR A 107 -2.98 3.28 -21.28
N GLU A 108 -3.72 2.91 -22.32
CA GLU A 108 -3.76 1.51 -22.77
C GLU A 108 -2.38 0.99 -23.23
N GLU A 109 -1.58 1.82 -23.90
CA GLU A 109 -0.21 1.45 -24.28
C GLU A 109 0.69 1.24 -23.04
N GLU A 110 0.58 2.11 -22.04
CA GLU A 110 1.31 1.93 -20.78
C GLU A 110 0.85 0.68 -20.03
N ARG A 111 -0.44 0.32 -20.07
CA ARG A 111 -0.95 -0.93 -19.47
C ARG A 111 -0.34 -2.16 -20.11
N LYS A 112 -0.19 -2.17 -21.44
CA LYS A 112 0.51 -3.26 -22.16
C LYS A 112 1.96 -3.40 -21.72
N ILE A 113 2.62 -2.29 -21.39
CA ILE A 113 3.98 -2.30 -20.84
C ILE A 113 3.97 -2.77 -19.39
N LEU A 114 3.03 -2.33 -18.55
CA LEU A 114 3.03 -2.60 -17.11
C LEU A 114 2.56 -4.02 -16.74
N PHE A 115 1.55 -4.56 -17.42
CA PHE A 115 0.84 -5.77 -16.96
C PHE A 115 0.99 -6.97 -17.90
N ASN A 116 1.47 -6.77 -19.14
CA ASN A 116 1.69 -7.85 -20.10
C ASN A 116 3.18 -8.18 -20.29
N GLN A 117 3.98 -7.99 -19.23
CA GLN A 117 5.37 -8.44 -19.19
C GLN A 117 5.42 -9.93 -18.89
N ARG A 118 5.91 -10.72 -19.84
CA ARG A 118 6.16 -12.16 -19.67
C ARG A 118 7.58 -12.45 -20.12
N ALA A 119 8.23 -13.46 -19.53
CA ALA A 119 9.62 -13.80 -19.80
C ALA A 119 9.96 -13.87 -21.31
N LYS A 120 9.10 -14.48 -22.13
CA LYS A 120 9.30 -14.58 -23.58
C LYS A 120 9.35 -13.22 -24.29
N ARG A 121 8.50 -12.28 -23.90
CA ARG A 121 8.40 -10.94 -24.52
C ARG A 121 9.59 -10.05 -24.17
N ASN A 122 10.26 -10.30 -23.04
CA ASN A 122 11.42 -9.51 -22.61
C ASN A 122 12.72 -9.92 -23.32
N LEU A 123 12.71 -11.05 -24.02
CA LEU A 123 13.87 -11.58 -24.76
C LEU A 123 13.82 -11.26 -26.26
N GLU A 124 12.71 -10.70 -26.75
CA GLU A 124 12.46 -10.37 -28.16
C GLU A 124 12.73 -8.89 -28.49
N ASN A 125 13.22 -8.09 -27.52
CA ASN A 125 13.58 -6.67 -27.67
C ASN A 125 15.08 -6.44 -27.49
#